data_AF-A0A2E9J737-F1
#
_entry.id   AF-A0A2E9J737-F1
#
_cell.length_a   1.000
_cell.length_b   1.000
_cell.length_c   1.000
_cell.angle_alpha   90.00
_cell.angle_beta   90.00
_cell.angle_gamma   90.00
#
_symmetry.space_group_name_H-M   'P 1'
#
loop_
_entity.id
_entity.type
_entity.pdbx_description
1 polymer ?
#
loop_
_entity_poly.entity_id
_entity_poly.type
_entity_poly.pdbx_seq_one_letter_code
_entity_poly.pdbx_strand_id
1 'polypeptide(L)'
;MIIDGDPEEFEVPIVPWPVSGRRPLDPETGICAGTTEGWFSSEWSEGRLIGRNEAVAGEYIIGFAVDGHESVPKAVDLWHMNHHPDGGQLFYSSEQTPFVIPVIPVGEEPEITKAKAIYCDGTFGICLLPGVWHEGVFPIGGNGRFFTKQGRVHGRVSVDFGKEFGCLLRVALEAPA
;
A
#
# COMPACT_ATOMS: atom_id res chain seq x y z
N MET A 1 -9.14 -4.43 -5.83
CA MET A 1 -10.13 -4.09 -6.87
C MET A 1 -9.42 -3.30 -7.95
N ILE A 2 -9.72 -3.56 -9.22
CA ILE A 2 -9.22 -2.76 -10.35
C ILE A 2 -10.17 -1.59 -10.56
N ILE A 3 -9.62 -0.38 -10.74
CA ILE A 3 -10.36 0.86 -10.95
C ILE A 3 -10.05 1.38 -12.36
N ASP A 4 -11.03 1.34 -13.25
CA ASP A 4 -10.93 1.73 -14.66
C ASP A 4 -11.64 3.07 -14.98
N GLY A 5 -12.22 3.72 -13.97
CA GLY A 5 -12.88 5.02 -14.04
C GLY A 5 -12.17 6.12 -13.24
N ASP A 6 -12.90 7.20 -12.93
CA ASP A 6 -12.37 8.32 -12.16
C ASP A 6 -11.99 7.89 -10.73
N PRO A 7 -10.70 7.96 -10.33
CA PRO A 7 -10.27 7.59 -8.98
C PRO A 7 -10.84 8.52 -7.89
N GLU A 8 -11.22 9.76 -8.24
CA GLU A 8 -11.84 10.72 -7.32
C GLU A 8 -13.31 10.34 -7.02
N GLU A 9 -14.01 9.71 -7.95
CA GLU A 9 -15.39 9.22 -7.74
C GLU A 9 -15.43 7.84 -7.06
N PHE A 10 -14.32 7.10 -7.05
CA PHE A 10 -14.29 5.78 -6.44
C PHE A 10 -14.52 5.82 -4.92
N GLU A 11 -15.53 5.05 -4.47
CA GLU A 11 -15.86 4.86 -3.06
C GLU A 11 -14.97 3.78 -2.45
N VAL A 12 -13.91 4.23 -1.76
CA VAL A 12 -13.03 3.32 -1.01
C VAL A 12 -13.83 2.64 0.11
N PRO A 13 -13.81 1.30 0.21
CA PRO A 13 -14.54 0.59 1.26
C PRO A 13 -14.07 1.00 2.66
N ILE A 14 -14.98 1.53 3.48
CA ILE A 14 -14.78 1.78 4.91
C ILE A 14 -15.54 0.70 5.69
N VAL A 15 -14.90 0.12 6.70
CA VAL A 15 -15.50 -0.94 7.53
C VAL A 15 -15.63 -0.49 8.97
N PRO A 16 -16.66 -0.96 9.71
CA PRO A 16 -16.82 -0.59 11.11
C PRO A 16 -15.59 -0.95 11.93
N TRP A 17 -15.15 -0.02 12.78
CA TRP A 17 -14.00 -0.24 13.66
C TRP A 17 -14.12 -1.56 14.44
N PRO A 18 -13.08 -2.40 14.49
CA PRO A 18 -13.15 -3.68 15.19
C PRO A 18 -13.36 -3.47 16.69
N VAL A 19 -14.25 -4.28 17.28
CA VAL A 19 -14.50 -4.30 18.73
C VAL A 19 -13.90 -5.55 19.35
N SER A 20 -13.34 -5.41 20.55
CA SER A 20 -12.94 -6.55 21.37
C SER A 20 -14.13 -7.04 22.21
N GLY A 21 -14.33 -8.36 22.27
CA GLY A 21 -15.39 -8.98 23.06
C GLY A 21 -16.67 -9.29 22.28
N ARG A 22 -17.80 -9.43 22.98
CA ARG A 22 -19.06 -9.98 22.43
C ARG A 22 -20.11 -8.95 22.05
N ARG A 23 -19.92 -7.67 22.42
CA ARG A 23 -20.90 -6.61 22.16
C ARG A 23 -20.59 -5.99 20.79
N PRO A 24 -21.52 -6.00 19.82
CA PRO A 24 -21.30 -5.38 18.52
C PRO A 24 -21.38 -3.86 18.63
N LEU A 25 -20.92 -3.18 17.58
CA LEU A 25 -21.26 -1.78 17.34
C LEU A 25 -22.76 -1.63 17.03
N ASP A 26 -23.33 -0.48 17.38
CA ASP A 26 -24.67 -0.12 16.91
C ASP A 26 -24.65 0.05 15.37
N PRO A 27 -25.78 -0.21 14.67
CA PRO A 27 -25.85 -0.05 13.22
C PRO A 27 -25.32 1.31 12.76
N GLU A 28 -24.60 1.31 11.63
CA GLU A 28 -24.05 2.52 10.97
C GLU A 28 -22.97 3.28 11.78
N THR A 29 -22.57 2.78 12.96
CA THR A 29 -21.48 3.36 13.74
C THR A 29 -20.13 2.72 13.38
N GLY A 30 -19.03 3.41 13.71
CA GLY A 30 -17.67 2.93 13.46
C GLY A 30 -17.12 3.20 12.05
N ILE A 31 -17.91 3.81 11.16
CA ILE A 31 -17.50 4.19 9.79
C ILE A 31 -17.53 5.71 9.53
N CYS A 32 -17.97 6.50 10.51
CA CYS A 32 -18.38 7.89 10.31
C CYS A 32 -17.25 8.85 9.91
N ALA A 33 -15.99 8.44 10.07
CA ALA A 33 -14.84 9.25 9.66
C ALA A 33 -14.69 9.32 8.13
N GLY A 34 -15.26 8.36 7.39
CA GLY A 34 -15.16 8.30 5.94
C GLY A 34 -13.71 8.18 5.45
N THR A 35 -13.41 8.83 4.33
CA THR A 35 -12.11 8.79 3.66
C THR A 35 -11.32 10.09 3.81
N THR A 36 -10.01 10.00 3.56
CA THR A 36 -9.10 11.12 3.27
C THR A 36 -8.33 10.80 2.00
N GLU A 37 -7.83 11.82 1.32
CA GLU A 37 -7.15 11.69 0.03
C GLU A 37 -5.99 12.66 -0.10
N GLY A 38 -5.14 12.41 -1.09
CA GLY A 38 -3.95 13.21 -1.37
C GLY A 38 -3.01 12.46 -2.31
N TRP A 39 -1.72 12.79 -2.24
CA TRP A 39 -0.70 12.15 -3.05
C TRP A 39 0.19 11.22 -2.22
N PHE A 40 0.56 10.10 -2.83
CA PHE A 40 1.62 9.23 -2.36
C PHE A 40 2.81 9.35 -3.31
N SER A 41 3.98 9.79 -2.84
CA SER A 41 5.21 9.74 -3.63
C SER A 41 6.16 8.66 -3.15
N SER A 42 6.84 8.05 -4.10
CA SER A 42 7.85 7.01 -3.89
C SER A 42 9.12 7.43 -4.60
N GLU A 43 10.13 7.83 -3.83
CA GLU A 43 11.35 8.45 -4.35
C GLU A 43 12.61 7.74 -3.88
N TRP A 44 13.50 7.43 -4.81
CA TRP A 44 14.81 6.86 -4.51
C TRP A 44 15.78 7.92 -4.01
N SER A 45 16.45 7.61 -2.90
CA SER A 45 17.54 8.41 -2.34
C SER A 45 18.57 7.49 -1.70
N GLU A 46 19.80 7.49 -2.21
CA GLU A 46 20.92 6.69 -1.68
C GLU A 46 20.54 5.20 -1.48
N GLY A 47 19.92 4.59 -2.50
CA GLY A 47 19.49 3.20 -2.48
C GLY A 47 18.30 2.89 -1.55
N ARG A 48 17.65 3.90 -0.97
CA ARG A 48 16.43 3.75 -0.16
C ARG A 48 15.23 4.30 -0.93
N LEU A 49 14.11 3.57 -0.90
CA LEU A 49 12.84 4.05 -1.40
C LEU A 49 12.09 4.75 -0.26
N ILE A 50 11.86 6.05 -0.43
CA ILE A 50 11.16 6.89 0.54
C ILE A 50 9.71 7.05 0.08
N GLY A 51 8.77 6.58 0.90
CA GLY A 51 7.34 6.80 0.72
C GLY A 51 6.89 8.05 1.48
N ARG A 52 6.16 8.95 0.82
CA ARG A 52 5.48 10.09 1.45
C ARG A 52 4.00 10.02 1.16
N ASN A 53 3.19 10.02 2.22
CA ASN A 53 1.73 9.99 2.12
C ASN A 53 1.16 11.32 2.61
N GLU A 54 0.83 12.20 1.67
CA GLU A 54 0.25 13.52 1.96
C GLU A 54 -1.15 13.43 2.57
N ALA A 55 -1.89 12.34 2.32
CA ALA A 55 -3.26 12.17 2.83
C ALA A 55 -3.33 12.00 4.37
N VAL A 56 -2.20 11.62 5.00
CA VAL A 56 -2.06 11.39 6.45
C VAL A 56 -0.74 11.92 7.03
N ALA A 57 -0.02 12.77 6.28
CA ALA A 57 1.26 13.37 6.67
C ALA A 57 2.35 12.36 7.12
N GLY A 58 2.46 11.22 6.43
CA GLY A 58 3.47 10.19 6.72
C GLY A 58 4.70 10.27 5.82
N GLU A 59 5.89 10.03 6.36
CA GLU A 59 7.15 9.84 5.62
C GLU A 59 7.93 8.67 6.21
N TYR A 60 8.32 7.69 5.39
CA TYR A 60 9.00 6.47 5.85
C TYR A 60 9.78 5.77 4.73
N ILE A 61 10.78 4.97 5.10
CA ILE A 61 11.52 4.10 4.17
C ILE A 61 10.67 2.85 3.94
N ILE A 62 10.31 2.60 2.68
CA ILE A 62 9.46 1.46 2.28
C ILE A 62 10.25 0.32 1.61
N GLY A 63 11.53 0.55 1.30
CA GLY A 63 12.38 -0.52 0.75
C GLY A 63 13.79 -0.08 0.42
N PHE A 64 14.58 -1.06 -0.01
CA PHE A 64 15.98 -0.93 -0.37
C PHE A 64 16.22 -1.42 -1.78
N ALA A 65 17.03 -0.67 -2.54
CA ALA A 65 17.38 -0.99 -3.91
C ALA A 65 18.16 -2.31 -3.98
N VAL A 66 17.78 -3.15 -4.93
CA VAL A 66 18.46 -4.40 -5.23
C VAL A 66 18.68 -4.50 -6.72
N ASP A 67 19.94 -4.76 -7.10
CA ASP A 67 20.41 -4.90 -8.47
C ASP A 67 20.16 -3.65 -9.35
N GLY A 68 21.06 -3.39 -10.30
CA GLY A 68 20.96 -2.19 -11.15
C GLY A 68 21.44 -0.91 -10.45
N HIS A 69 20.95 0.24 -10.91
CA HIS A 69 21.34 1.55 -10.38
C HIS A 69 20.45 1.93 -9.18
N GLU A 70 20.98 2.57 -8.15
CA GLU A 70 20.25 2.87 -6.92
C GLU A 70 18.98 3.74 -7.11
N SER A 71 18.94 4.53 -8.19
CA SER A 71 17.78 5.35 -8.56
C SER A 71 16.79 4.67 -9.52
N VAL A 72 17.18 3.54 -10.10
CA VAL A 72 16.37 2.73 -11.02
C VAL A 72 16.74 1.26 -10.83
N PRO A 73 16.47 0.68 -9.64
CA PRO A 73 16.87 -0.70 -9.37
C PRO A 73 15.98 -1.70 -10.10
N LYS A 74 16.43 -2.95 -10.18
CA LYS A 74 15.66 -4.04 -10.79
C LYS A 74 14.72 -4.72 -9.80
N ALA A 75 14.97 -4.57 -8.50
CA ALA A 75 14.15 -5.11 -7.44
C ALA A 75 14.22 -4.22 -6.19
N VAL A 76 13.28 -4.45 -5.28
CA VAL A 76 13.22 -3.83 -3.96
C VAL A 76 13.15 -4.91 -2.90
N ASP A 77 13.99 -4.81 -1.87
CA ASP A 77 13.81 -5.53 -0.63
C ASP A 77 13.02 -4.65 0.35
N LEU A 78 11.82 -5.10 0.74
CA LEU A 78 10.99 -4.45 1.76
C LEU A 78 11.16 -5.15 3.11
N TRP A 79 11.20 -4.33 4.16
CA TRP A 79 11.37 -4.76 5.54
C TRP A 79 10.07 -4.72 6.35
N HIS A 80 9.05 -4.05 5.80
CA HIS A 80 7.82 -3.75 6.49
C HIS A 80 6.62 -3.93 5.56
N MET A 81 5.50 -4.34 6.16
CA MET A 81 4.17 -4.23 5.58
C MET A 81 3.22 -3.78 6.69
N ASN A 82 2.07 -3.29 6.28
CA ASN A 82 0.99 -2.93 7.16
C ASN A 82 -0.36 -3.27 6.55
N HIS A 83 -1.40 -3.23 7.37
CA HIS A 83 -2.77 -3.23 6.89
C HIS A 83 -3.60 -2.18 7.62
N HIS A 84 -4.69 -1.78 6.96
CA HIS A 84 -5.65 -0.83 7.48
C HIS A 84 -6.93 -1.59 7.91
N PRO A 85 -7.29 -1.58 9.20
CA PRO A 85 -8.50 -2.23 9.67
C PRO A 85 -9.74 -1.34 9.52
N ASP A 86 -9.58 -0.03 9.29
CA ASP A 86 -10.68 0.94 9.16
C ASP A 86 -11.19 1.08 7.72
N GLY A 87 -10.35 0.83 6.72
CA GLY A 87 -10.73 1.02 5.33
C GLY A 87 -9.73 0.45 4.35
N GLY A 88 -10.12 0.44 3.08
CA GLY A 88 -9.22 0.15 1.98
C GLY A 88 -8.27 1.31 1.70
N GLN A 89 -7.36 1.07 0.76
CA GLN A 89 -6.48 2.11 0.21
C GLN A 89 -6.39 1.99 -1.30
N LEU A 90 -6.72 3.08 -1.99
CA LEU A 90 -6.58 3.25 -3.42
C LEU A 90 -5.22 3.85 -3.76
N PHE A 91 -4.59 3.33 -4.81
CA PHE A 91 -3.49 3.98 -5.53
C PHE A 91 -3.82 4.07 -7.02
N TYR A 92 -3.58 5.24 -7.62
CA TYR A 92 -3.81 5.49 -9.05
C TYR A 92 -2.72 6.39 -9.61
N SER A 93 -2.19 6.09 -10.80
CA SER A 93 -1.18 6.95 -11.45
C SER A 93 -1.82 7.92 -12.43
N SER A 94 -1.79 9.23 -12.12
CA SER A 94 -2.22 10.27 -13.06
C SER A 94 -1.27 10.46 -14.24
N GLU A 95 -0.02 10.01 -14.10
CA GLU A 95 1.04 10.11 -15.12
C GLU A 95 1.23 8.82 -15.92
N GLN A 96 0.37 7.81 -15.69
CA GLN A 96 0.51 6.48 -16.28
C GLN A 96 1.85 5.80 -15.97
N THR A 97 2.46 6.14 -14.83
CA THR A 97 3.67 5.50 -14.32
C THR A 97 3.33 4.06 -13.93
N PRO A 98 3.97 3.04 -14.53
CA PRO A 98 3.77 1.66 -14.12
C PRO A 98 4.25 1.45 -12.68
N PHE A 99 3.57 0.57 -11.95
CA PHE A 99 3.86 0.34 -10.54
C PHE A 99 3.55 -1.08 -10.09
N VAL A 100 4.10 -1.45 -8.93
CA VAL A 100 3.85 -2.72 -8.27
C VAL A 100 3.45 -2.48 -6.81
N ILE A 101 2.51 -3.27 -6.32
CA ILE A 101 2.12 -3.29 -4.90
C ILE A 101 2.36 -4.70 -4.36
N PRO A 102 3.28 -4.89 -3.40
CA PRO A 102 3.42 -6.17 -2.71
C PRO A 102 2.27 -6.35 -1.72
N VAL A 103 1.70 -7.55 -1.71
CA VAL A 103 0.53 -7.88 -0.87
C VAL A 103 0.67 -9.26 -0.24
N ILE A 104 0.09 -9.41 0.94
CA ILE A 104 -0.24 -10.70 1.56
C ILE A 104 -1.75 -10.70 1.83
N PRO A 105 -2.47 -11.80 1.55
CA PRO A 105 -3.91 -11.88 1.82
C PRO A 105 -4.27 -11.57 3.28
N VAL A 106 -5.52 -11.17 3.52
CA VAL A 106 -6.06 -10.88 4.85
C VAL A 106 -5.79 -12.02 5.82
N GLY A 107 -5.34 -11.67 7.03
CA GLY A 107 -5.07 -12.58 8.13
C GLY A 107 -4.69 -11.80 9.39
N GLU A 108 -4.83 -12.42 10.56
CA GLU A 108 -4.36 -11.84 11.85
C GLU A 108 -2.85 -11.59 11.83
N GLU A 109 -2.11 -12.49 11.20
CA GLU A 109 -0.68 -12.41 10.95
C GLU A 109 -0.40 -12.52 9.45
N PRO A 110 0.67 -11.89 8.93
CA PRO A 110 1.04 -12.00 7.53
C PRO A 110 1.66 -13.37 7.23
N GLU A 111 0.95 -14.21 6.49
CA GLU A 111 1.50 -15.48 6.01
C GLU A 111 2.43 -15.26 4.81
N ILE A 112 3.74 -15.11 5.08
CA ILE A 112 4.77 -14.76 4.08
C ILE A 112 4.77 -15.69 2.85
N THR A 113 4.46 -16.97 3.02
CA THR A 113 4.37 -17.94 1.91
C THR A 113 3.25 -17.64 0.90
N LYS A 114 2.33 -16.73 1.25
CA LYS A 114 1.26 -16.24 0.38
C LYS A 114 1.54 -14.86 -0.20
N ALA A 115 2.74 -14.30 0.01
CA ALA A 115 3.12 -13.02 -0.55
C ALA A 115 3.04 -13.03 -2.09
N LYS A 116 2.51 -11.95 -2.64
CA LYS A 116 2.35 -11.71 -4.08
C LYS A 116 2.71 -10.26 -4.41
N ALA A 117 2.90 -9.99 -5.69
CA ALA A 117 3.06 -8.65 -6.22
C ALA A 117 1.97 -8.41 -7.27
N ILE A 118 1.22 -7.31 -7.13
CA ILE A 118 0.23 -6.88 -8.11
C ILE A 118 0.86 -5.81 -8.97
N TYR A 119 0.98 -6.09 -10.27
CA TYR A 119 1.55 -5.17 -11.25
C TYR A 119 0.45 -4.38 -11.96
N CYS A 120 0.68 -3.08 -12.13
CA CYS A 120 -0.13 -2.19 -12.92
C CYS A 120 0.76 -1.50 -13.97
N ASP A 121 0.29 -1.45 -15.21
CA ASP A 121 0.95 -0.74 -16.30
C ASP A 121 0.75 0.79 -16.26
N GLY A 122 0.03 1.29 -15.24
CA GLY A 122 -0.30 2.70 -15.06
C GLY A 122 -1.65 3.10 -15.66
N THR A 123 -2.36 2.19 -16.34
CA THR A 123 -3.64 2.51 -17.01
C THR A 123 -4.87 2.36 -16.12
N PHE A 124 -4.72 1.79 -14.93
CA PHE A 124 -5.80 1.57 -13.96
C PHE A 124 -5.34 1.81 -12.51
N GLY A 125 -6.30 2.04 -11.62
CA GLY A 125 -6.07 2.12 -10.18
C GLY A 125 -6.19 0.76 -9.50
N ILE A 126 -5.55 0.63 -8.35
CA ILE A 126 -5.68 -0.54 -7.48
C ILE A 126 -6.20 -0.07 -6.13
N CYS A 127 -7.38 -0.54 -5.74
CA CYS A 127 -7.86 -0.42 -4.36
C CYS A 127 -7.64 -1.73 -3.61
N LEU A 128 -6.82 -1.67 -2.56
CA LEU A 128 -6.60 -2.73 -1.59
C LEU A 128 -7.74 -2.71 -0.59
N LEU A 129 -8.32 -3.88 -0.31
CA LEU A 129 -9.43 -4.00 0.64
C LEU A 129 -8.92 -3.92 2.09
N PRO A 130 -9.78 -3.53 3.05
CA PRO A 130 -9.43 -3.55 4.47
C PRO A 130 -8.84 -4.89 4.90
N GLY A 131 -7.79 -4.84 5.72
CA GLY A 131 -7.12 -6.03 6.25
C GLY A 131 -6.11 -6.71 5.30
N VAL A 132 -6.04 -6.32 4.02
CA VAL A 132 -4.98 -6.82 3.14
C VAL A 132 -3.66 -6.24 3.61
N TRP A 133 -2.68 -7.10 3.88
CA TRP A 133 -1.32 -6.68 4.20
C TRP A 133 -0.63 -6.19 2.93
N HIS A 134 0.00 -5.03 3.00
CA HIS A 134 0.68 -4.40 1.89
C HIS A 134 1.74 -3.41 2.39
N GLU A 135 2.59 -2.95 1.50
CA GLU A 135 3.36 -1.73 1.74
C GLU A 135 2.76 -0.60 0.89
N GLY A 136 3.39 0.57 0.85
CA GLY A 136 3.11 1.58 -0.18
C GLY A 136 3.26 1.06 -1.62
N VAL A 137 3.14 1.98 -2.57
CA VAL A 137 3.21 1.71 -4.01
C VAL A 137 4.63 1.89 -4.53
N PHE A 138 5.14 0.93 -5.31
CA PHE A 138 6.50 0.99 -5.85
C PHE A 138 6.49 1.30 -7.35
N PRO A 139 6.99 2.47 -7.78
CA PRO A 139 7.12 2.80 -9.20
C PRO A 139 8.13 1.89 -9.91
N ILE A 140 7.81 1.53 -11.15
CA ILE A 140 8.73 0.84 -12.06
C ILE A 140 9.41 1.90 -12.92
N GLY A 141 10.73 1.87 -12.99
CA GLY A 141 11.51 2.80 -13.82
C GLY A 141 11.96 4.09 -13.12
N GLY A 142 11.93 4.16 -11.79
CA GLY A 142 12.50 5.28 -11.03
C GLY A 142 11.56 5.76 -9.93
N ASN A 143 11.34 7.07 -9.86
CA ASN A 143 10.42 7.68 -8.90
C ASN A 143 8.99 7.69 -9.46
N GLY A 144 8.00 7.86 -8.57
CA GLY A 144 6.61 7.97 -8.99
C GLY A 144 5.75 8.71 -7.97
N ARG A 145 4.61 9.21 -8.46
CA ARG A 145 3.60 9.90 -7.67
C ARG A 145 2.22 9.37 -8.04
N PHE A 146 1.41 9.08 -7.03
CA PHE A 146 0.16 8.35 -7.16
C PHE A 146 -0.92 9.07 -6.36
N PHE A 147 -2.10 9.24 -6.94
CA PHE A 147 -3.29 9.63 -6.19
C PHE A 147 -3.61 8.51 -5.20
N THR A 148 -3.87 8.87 -3.95
CA THR A 148 -4.26 7.93 -2.89
C THR A 148 -5.51 8.39 -2.18
N LYS A 149 -6.41 7.44 -1.90
CA LYS A 149 -7.60 7.64 -1.07
C LYS A 149 -7.71 6.46 -0.09
N GLN A 150 -7.91 6.76 1.19
CA GLN A 150 -7.87 5.75 2.27
C GLN A 150 -8.81 6.13 3.41
N GLY A 151 -8.98 5.22 4.39
CA GLY A 151 -9.71 5.50 5.62
C GLY A 151 -9.14 6.69 6.40
N ARG A 152 -10.01 7.58 6.88
CA ARG A 152 -9.61 8.80 7.59
C ARG A 152 -9.10 8.53 9.01
N VAL A 153 -9.52 7.43 9.64
CA VAL A 153 -9.00 7.08 10.96
C VAL A 153 -7.52 6.71 10.87
N HIS A 154 -7.11 6.15 9.73
CA HIS A 154 -5.75 5.70 9.47
C HIS A 154 -5.28 4.72 10.56
N GLY A 155 -6.13 3.72 10.84
CA GLY A 155 -5.72 2.59 11.65
C GLY A 155 -4.62 1.86 10.89
N ARG A 156 -3.46 1.65 11.49
CA ARG A 156 -2.36 0.95 10.83
C ARG A 156 -1.78 -0.09 11.78
N VAL A 157 -1.85 -1.35 11.36
CA VAL A 157 -1.19 -2.48 12.03
C VAL A 157 -0.03 -2.89 11.14
N SER A 158 1.16 -3.02 11.73
CA SER A 158 2.42 -3.15 11.01
C SER A 158 3.18 -4.39 11.43
N VAL A 159 3.94 -4.96 10.50
CA VAL A 159 4.93 -6.03 10.72
C VAL A 159 6.31 -5.55 10.28
N ASP A 160 7.35 -5.94 11.02
CA ASP A 160 8.76 -5.76 10.66
C ASP A 160 9.37 -7.15 10.36
N PHE A 161 9.49 -7.49 9.08
CA PHE A 161 9.98 -8.80 8.64
C PHE A 161 11.40 -9.10 9.12
N GLY A 162 12.25 -8.06 9.19
CA GLY A 162 13.63 -8.21 9.64
C GLY A 162 13.70 -8.61 11.10
N LYS A 163 12.89 -7.99 11.95
CA LYS A 163 12.85 -8.26 13.40
C LYS A 163 12.06 -9.51 13.75
N GLU A 164 10.95 -9.77 13.06
CA GLU A 164 9.98 -10.80 13.45
C GLU A 164 10.23 -12.14 12.74
N PHE A 165 10.78 -12.11 11.52
CA PHE A 165 10.98 -13.31 10.69
C PHE A 165 12.44 -13.52 10.27
N GLY A 166 13.33 -12.56 10.54
CA GLY A 166 14.74 -12.63 10.15
C GLY A 166 14.95 -12.58 8.63
N CYS A 167 14.03 -11.98 7.88
CA CYS A 167 14.10 -11.88 6.42
C CYS A 167 13.61 -10.53 5.90
N LEU A 168 13.90 -10.24 4.63
CA LEU A 168 13.24 -9.20 3.85
C LEU A 168 12.44 -9.87 2.74
N LEU A 169 11.38 -9.21 2.26
CA LEU A 169 10.65 -9.68 1.07
C LEU A 169 11.15 -8.95 -0.16
N ARG A 170 11.41 -9.69 -1.23
CA ARG A 170 11.90 -9.13 -2.49
C ARG A 170 10.78 -9.03 -3.51
N VAL A 171 10.71 -7.89 -4.20
CA VAL A 171 9.78 -7.65 -5.32
C VAL A 171 10.57 -7.21 -6.53
N ALA A 172 10.32 -7.83 -7.68
CA ALA A 172 10.92 -7.40 -8.94
C ALA A 172 10.22 -6.14 -9.47
N LEU A 173 11.00 -5.15 -9.92
CA LEU A 173 10.52 -3.92 -10.57
C LEU A 173 10.55 -4.10 -12.09
N GLU A 174 9.75 -5.04 -12.57
CA GLU A 174 9.63 -5.37 -13.98
C GLU A 174 8.26 -4.94 -14.49
N ALA A 175 8.23 -4.33 -15.67
CA ALA A 175 6.96 -3.99 -16.30
C ALA A 175 6.16 -5.28 -16.57
N PRO A 176 4.84 -5.28 -16.34
CA PRO A 176 3.99 -6.40 -16.76
C PRO A 176 4.12 -6.61 -18.27
N ALA A 177 4.18 -7.88 -18.69
CA ALA A 177 4.31 -8.29 -20.08
C ALA A 177 3.04 -8.07 -20.90
#